data_AF-A0A8J7Q767-F1
#
_entry.id   AF-A0A8J7Q767-F1
#
_cell.length_a   1.000
_cell.length_b   1.000
_cell.length_c   1.000
_cell.angle_alpha   90.00
_cell.angle_beta   90.00
_cell.angle_gamma   90.00
#
_symmetry.space_group_name_H-M   'P 1'
#
loop_
_entity.id
_entity.type
_entity.pdbx_description
1 polymer ?
#
loop_
_entity_poly.entity_id
_entity_poly.type
_entity_poly.pdbx_seq_one_letter_code
_entity_poly.pdbx_strand_id
1 'polypeptide(L)'
;MKCFLCLTSFLFVLLTLAGTGDRRLNKGLKLIERNKLARAEIKINQAIIVLKKKKKHDKLTIAYLALGDIARLKKQFPQSFVYYDLARASASPQIRGQVNEKLRKVETEYWNIETAFAGKNWSTHQRFLEQNPGLLIADTIQKHIDSQQLQEIVQKDVLAEYIAFIKAFPNNRYKHRIKEKVYDYWRQGFDAEDHASAYLFFKAFQKQFPNSSLWHEAKTCALYHLALGTQEPEIFKAFYQRLLEYPTPFLSRQGTDILLQTLGQIAARKNDATAFYLLYEQTGKTHYRDLAHKYVKNAEEEALFILEQPEFFFKMLPPQAKALEGQHYRAQDHVSQAFDHTSEGVGRALIAAYSPRTITSAIPVFDVPLFSKSKFGSYRVTIEFTLRLRAKQETSGALSKLAKMLDPAKAQEMTRTWFERKTHIAEIDLSPGVVTPYQCTFEAIDAEDKQSLAGLISLATLRKPVAFTHRVVEATLISSHLKPMTNPVITDQFFDKTVSFDGFSEDVSRFRDRVIDRLEEGVEEGLVNILLYGQPEGPVRKQ
;
A
#
# COMPACT_ATOMS: atom_id res chain seq x y z
N MET A 1 -3.55 -5.74 100.74
CA MET A 1 -4.83 -5.02 100.48
C MET A 1 -4.64 -3.66 99.73
N LYS A 2 -3.70 -3.56 98.77
CA LYS A 2 -3.45 -2.32 97.98
C LYS A 2 -3.41 -2.51 96.45
N CYS A 3 -3.77 -3.69 95.93
CA CYS A 3 -3.79 -3.95 94.48
C CYS A 3 -5.20 -3.98 93.85
N PHE A 4 -6.27 -3.82 94.63
CA PHE A 4 -7.65 -3.95 94.12
C PHE A 4 -8.30 -2.61 93.71
N LEU A 5 -7.67 -1.47 94.00
CA LEU A 5 -8.21 -0.14 93.69
C LEU A 5 -7.70 0.49 92.38
N CYS A 6 -6.75 -0.14 91.68
CA CYS A 6 -6.25 0.41 90.40
C CYS A 6 -7.01 -0.13 89.18
N LEU A 7 -7.66 -1.30 89.29
CA LEU A 7 -8.40 -1.91 88.17
C LEU A 7 -9.81 -1.35 87.99
N THR A 8 -10.45 -0.83 89.03
CA THR A 8 -11.81 -0.28 88.95
C THR A 8 -11.86 1.09 88.28
N SER A 9 -10.78 1.88 88.37
CA SER A 9 -10.67 3.17 87.68
C SER A 9 -10.40 3.03 86.17
N PHE A 10 -9.70 1.98 85.75
CA PHE A 10 -9.45 1.70 84.33
C PHE A 10 -10.66 1.08 83.63
N LEU A 11 -11.42 0.24 84.34
CA LEU A 11 -12.66 -0.34 83.82
C LEU A 11 -13.80 0.70 83.72
N PHE A 12 -13.84 1.71 84.60
CA PHE A 12 -14.87 2.76 84.55
C PHE A 12 -14.64 3.77 83.40
N VAL A 13 -13.38 3.98 83.00
CA VAL A 13 -13.02 4.76 81.79
C VAL A 13 -13.34 3.96 80.52
N LEU A 14 -13.30 2.62 80.57
CA LEU A 14 -13.71 1.74 79.47
C LEU A 14 -15.22 1.42 79.43
N LEU A 15 -15.95 1.54 80.54
CA LEU A 15 -17.40 1.25 80.60
C LEU A 15 -18.29 2.49 80.42
N THR A 16 -17.77 3.71 80.56
CA THR A 16 -18.46 4.94 80.08
C THR A 16 -18.38 5.12 78.55
N LEU A 17 -17.74 4.16 77.84
CA LEU A 17 -17.77 4.02 76.38
C LEU A 17 -19.03 3.34 75.83
N ALA A 18 -19.94 2.86 76.68
CA ALA A 18 -21.23 2.29 76.27
C ALA A 18 -22.30 3.34 75.89
N GLY A 19 -21.95 4.62 75.82
CA GLY A 19 -22.77 5.61 75.12
C GLY A 19 -22.75 5.31 73.63
N THR A 20 -23.86 4.79 73.09
CA THR A 20 -24.05 4.47 71.67
C THR A 20 -23.32 5.48 70.77
N GLY A 21 -22.49 5.03 69.81
CA GLY A 21 -21.74 5.92 68.91
C GLY A 21 -22.62 7.03 68.30
N ASP A 22 -23.90 6.70 68.09
CA ASP A 22 -24.99 7.58 67.68
C ASP A 22 -25.21 8.77 68.64
N ARG A 23 -25.25 8.56 69.96
CA ARG A 23 -25.38 9.64 70.97
C ARG A 23 -24.19 10.59 70.94
N ARG A 24 -22.99 10.05 70.73
CA ARG A 24 -21.75 10.86 70.64
C ARG A 24 -21.71 11.69 69.37
N LEU A 25 -22.11 11.10 68.23
CA LEU A 25 -22.26 11.79 66.96
C LEU A 25 -23.27 12.93 67.08
N ASN A 26 -24.49 12.66 67.57
CA ASN A 26 -25.53 13.68 67.74
C ASN A 26 -25.10 14.80 68.69
N LYS A 27 -24.39 14.49 69.78
CA LYS A 27 -23.82 15.51 70.67
C LYS A 27 -22.74 16.34 69.98
N GLY A 28 -21.92 15.72 69.14
CA GLY A 28 -20.94 16.40 68.28
C GLY A 28 -21.59 17.38 67.32
N LEU A 29 -22.62 16.94 66.59
CA LEU A 29 -23.37 17.79 65.64
C LEU A 29 -24.00 19.02 66.34
N LYS A 30 -24.67 18.82 67.48
CA LYS A 30 -25.20 19.94 68.30
C LYS A 30 -24.12 20.91 68.80
N LEU A 31 -22.87 20.45 68.95
CA LEU A 31 -21.76 21.33 69.33
C LEU A 31 -21.25 22.14 68.13
N ILE A 32 -21.33 21.62 66.90
CA ILE A 32 -21.04 22.38 65.67
C ILE A 32 -22.04 23.53 65.53
N GLU A 33 -23.35 23.27 65.70
CA GLU A 33 -24.41 24.30 65.64
C GLU A 33 -24.18 25.44 66.65
N ARG A 34 -23.56 25.13 67.79
CA ARG A 34 -23.22 26.09 68.85
C ARG A 34 -21.83 26.71 68.67
N ASN A 35 -21.18 26.50 67.53
CA ASN A 35 -19.82 26.92 67.20
C ASN A 35 -18.73 26.46 68.21
N LYS A 36 -18.94 25.33 68.91
CA LYS A 36 -17.99 24.75 69.87
C LYS A 36 -17.09 23.72 69.21
N LEU A 37 -16.33 24.15 68.19
CA LEU A 37 -15.65 23.29 67.21
C LEU A 37 -14.67 22.28 67.83
N ALA A 38 -13.78 22.71 68.73
CA ALA A 38 -12.80 21.81 69.36
C ALA A 38 -13.47 20.68 70.18
N ARG A 39 -14.57 21.00 70.89
CA ARG A 39 -15.33 20.00 71.65
C ARG A 39 -16.14 19.09 70.73
N ALA A 40 -16.65 19.62 69.62
CA ALA A 40 -17.36 18.84 68.61
C ALA A 40 -16.44 17.78 67.97
N GLU A 41 -15.23 18.18 67.59
CA GLU A 41 -14.22 17.32 66.98
C GLU A 41 -13.86 16.12 67.87
N ILE A 42 -13.57 16.37 69.16
CA ILE A 42 -13.30 15.30 70.13
C ILE A 42 -14.48 14.31 70.20
N LYS A 43 -15.72 14.82 70.23
CA LYS A 43 -16.91 13.95 70.32
C LYS A 43 -17.15 13.15 69.05
N ILE A 44 -16.87 13.71 67.88
CA ILE A 44 -17.03 13.03 66.60
C ILE A 44 -15.93 11.98 66.41
N ASN A 45 -14.67 12.27 66.72
CA ASN A 45 -13.58 11.29 66.72
C ASN A 45 -13.88 10.09 67.65
N GLN A 46 -14.40 10.38 68.86
CA GLN A 46 -14.89 9.35 69.79
C GLN A 46 -16.07 8.54 69.24
N ALA A 47 -16.90 9.13 68.38
CA ALA A 47 -18.00 8.42 67.72
C ALA A 47 -17.49 7.51 66.60
N ILE A 48 -16.55 7.98 65.77
CA ILE A 48 -15.96 7.24 64.65
C ILE A 48 -15.36 5.90 65.11
N ILE A 49 -14.61 5.88 66.22
CA ILE A 49 -14.03 4.65 66.79
C ILE A 49 -15.11 3.59 67.02
N VAL A 50 -16.24 4.00 67.62
CA VAL A 50 -17.36 3.10 67.94
C VAL A 50 -18.13 2.69 66.66
N LEU A 51 -18.35 3.64 65.74
CA LEU A 51 -19.08 3.40 64.49
C LEU A 51 -18.33 2.46 63.54
N LYS A 52 -16.99 2.58 63.45
CA LYS A 52 -16.12 1.65 62.71
C LYS A 52 -16.23 0.23 63.26
N LYS A 53 -16.11 0.06 64.58
CA LYS A 53 -16.24 -1.26 65.24
C LYS A 53 -17.61 -1.90 64.96
N LYS A 54 -18.66 -1.09 64.85
CA LYS A 54 -20.04 -1.53 64.56
C LYS A 54 -20.39 -1.57 63.06
N LYS A 55 -19.44 -1.32 62.16
CA LYS A 55 -19.64 -1.29 60.69
C LYS A 55 -20.85 -0.45 60.23
N LYS A 56 -21.12 0.68 60.91
CA LYS A 56 -22.23 1.58 60.56
C LYS A 56 -21.78 2.60 59.50
N HIS A 57 -21.75 2.19 58.23
CA HIS A 57 -21.20 2.98 57.12
C HIS A 57 -21.85 4.36 56.94
N ASP A 58 -23.19 4.47 56.90
CA ASP A 58 -23.84 5.78 56.69
C ASP A 58 -23.56 6.78 57.82
N LYS A 59 -23.53 6.30 59.08
CA LYS A 59 -23.20 7.15 60.23
C LYS A 59 -21.73 7.54 60.25
N LEU A 60 -20.86 6.67 59.74
CA LEU A 60 -19.46 6.97 59.55
C LEU A 60 -19.25 8.06 58.49
N THR A 61 -20.02 8.03 57.40
CA THR A 61 -20.07 9.10 56.39
C THR A 61 -20.50 10.43 57.03
N ILE A 62 -21.59 10.45 57.80
CA ILE A 62 -22.05 11.66 58.50
C ILE A 62 -20.97 12.20 59.45
N ALA A 63 -20.30 11.31 60.19
CA ALA A 63 -19.22 11.71 61.09
C ALA A 63 -18.03 12.33 60.35
N TYR A 64 -17.63 11.75 59.21
CA TYR A 64 -16.56 12.31 58.38
C TYR A 64 -16.96 13.63 57.71
N LEU A 65 -18.20 13.78 57.23
CA LEU A 65 -18.72 15.06 56.74
C LEU A 65 -18.63 16.14 57.82
N ALA A 66 -18.98 15.80 59.07
CA ALA A 66 -18.95 16.74 60.19
C ALA A 66 -17.52 17.13 60.59
N LEU A 67 -16.54 16.23 60.50
CA LEU A 67 -15.12 16.58 60.66
C LEU A 67 -14.62 17.47 59.52
N GLY A 68 -15.05 17.21 58.30
CA GLY A 68 -14.80 18.08 57.15
C GLY A 68 -15.32 19.50 57.38
N ASP A 69 -16.58 19.63 57.82
CA ASP A 69 -17.16 20.94 58.17
C ASP A 69 -16.37 21.67 59.26
N ILE A 70 -15.96 20.95 60.32
CA ILE A 70 -15.15 21.54 61.40
C ILE A 70 -13.82 22.04 60.86
N ALA A 71 -13.11 21.23 60.08
CA ALA A 71 -11.83 21.62 59.49
C ALA A 71 -12.00 22.83 58.55
N ARG A 72 -13.04 22.83 57.70
CA ARG A 72 -13.40 23.96 56.84
C ARG A 72 -13.65 25.25 57.63
N LEU A 73 -14.46 25.18 58.70
CA LEU A 73 -14.77 26.34 59.55
C LEU A 73 -13.53 26.89 60.27
N LYS A 74 -12.53 26.03 60.52
CA LYS A 74 -11.21 26.44 61.02
C LYS A 74 -10.25 26.93 59.93
N LYS A 75 -10.70 27.02 58.68
CA LYS A 75 -9.90 27.35 57.48
C LYS A 75 -8.76 26.37 57.20
N GLN A 76 -8.90 25.12 57.66
CA GLN A 76 -7.94 24.04 57.43
C GLN A 76 -8.37 23.21 56.21
N PHE A 77 -8.36 23.82 55.02
CA PHE A 77 -8.91 23.20 53.80
C PHE A 77 -8.25 21.87 53.40
N PRO A 78 -6.90 21.71 53.41
CA PRO A 78 -6.28 20.42 53.12
C PRO A 78 -6.79 19.30 54.04
N GLN A 79 -6.90 19.58 55.35
CA GLN A 79 -7.45 18.64 56.33
C GLN A 79 -8.94 18.36 56.06
N SER A 80 -9.69 19.37 55.65
CA SER A 80 -11.10 19.23 55.30
C SER A 80 -11.30 18.28 54.11
N PHE A 81 -10.45 18.35 53.08
CA PHE A 81 -10.52 17.45 51.93
C PHE A 81 -10.29 16.00 52.33
N VAL A 82 -9.29 15.75 53.18
CA VAL A 82 -9.04 14.40 53.74
C VAL A 82 -10.30 13.83 54.39
N TYR A 83 -11.03 14.61 55.19
CA TYR A 83 -12.26 14.14 55.81
C TYR A 83 -13.41 13.93 54.82
N TYR A 84 -13.55 14.80 53.81
CA TYR A 84 -14.56 14.61 52.77
C TYR A 84 -14.27 13.38 51.89
N ASP A 85 -13.00 13.08 51.62
CA ASP A 85 -12.61 11.86 50.92
C ASP A 85 -12.91 10.60 51.74
N LEU A 86 -12.65 10.64 53.05
CA LEU A 86 -13.05 9.56 53.96
C LEU A 86 -14.58 9.41 54.02
N ALA A 87 -15.33 10.52 53.96
CA ALA A 87 -16.78 10.48 53.85
C ALA A 87 -17.21 9.82 52.53
N ARG A 88 -16.60 10.19 51.40
CA ARG A 88 -16.89 9.64 50.07
C ARG A 88 -16.58 8.14 49.99
N ALA A 89 -15.48 7.70 50.56
CA ALA A 89 -15.07 6.29 50.62
C ALA A 89 -16.01 5.44 51.48
N SER A 90 -16.58 6.03 52.53
CA SER A 90 -17.55 5.34 53.40
C SER A 90 -19.01 5.44 52.93
N ALA A 91 -19.30 6.31 51.96
CA ALA A 91 -20.65 6.59 51.50
C ALA A 91 -21.23 5.43 50.67
N SER A 92 -22.48 5.09 50.98
CA SER A 92 -23.34 4.26 50.13
C SER A 92 -23.61 4.94 48.77
N PRO A 93 -23.94 4.19 47.71
CA PRO A 93 -24.21 4.76 46.39
C PRO A 93 -25.27 5.87 46.40
N GLN A 94 -26.28 5.76 47.27
CA GLN A 94 -27.38 6.72 47.41
C GLN A 94 -26.91 8.09 47.95
N ILE A 95 -25.93 8.11 48.86
CA ILE A 95 -25.48 9.35 49.54
C ILE A 95 -24.20 9.93 48.91
N ARG A 96 -23.46 9.13 48.13
CA ARG A 96 -22.21 9.55 47.48
C ARG A 96 -22.36 10.81 46.61
N GLY A 97 -23.50 10.97 45.93
CA GLY A 97 -23.80 12.18 45.14
C GLY A 97 -23.83 13.45 46.00
N GLN A 98 -24.47 13.40 47.18
CA GLN A 98 -24.54 14.52 48.12
C GLN A 98 -23.17 14.85 48.71
N VAL A 99 -22.36 13.84 49.01
CA VAL A 99 -20.98 14.02 49.49
C VAL A 99 -20.14 14.73 48.42
N ASN A 100 -20.23 14.29 47.17
CA ASN A 100 -19.50 14.91 46.06
C ASN A 100 -19.95 16.36 45.81
N GLU A 101 -21.26 16.64 45.89
CA GLU A 101 -21.76 18.02 45.75
C GLU A 101 -21.21 18.93 46.86
N LYS A 102 -21.21 18.44 48.10
CA LYS A 102 -20.67 19.18 49.23
C LYS A 102 -19.16 19.41 49.09
N LEU A 103 -18.40 18.37 48.72
CA LEU A 103 -16.97 18.49 48.46
C LEU A 103 -16.70 19.55 47.37
N ARG A 104 -17.41 19.50 46.24
CA ARG A 104 -17.30 20.53 45.18
C ARG A 104 -17.54 21.95 45.68
N LYS A 105 -18.55 22.17 46.55
CA LYS A 105 -18.81 23.50 47.14
C LYS A 105 -17.63 23.98 47.98
N VAL A 106 -17.02 23.09 48.78
CA VAL A 106 -15.88 23.43 49.63
C VAL A 106 -14.61 23.66 48.80
N GLU A 107 -14.36 22.85 47.78
CA GLU A 107 -13.24 23.09 46.87
C GLU A 107 -13.41 24.42 46.13
N THR A 108 -14.65 24.79 45.75
CA THR A 108 -14.94 26.08 45.09
C THR A 108 -14.70 27.25 46.04
N GLU A 109 -15.10 27.11 47.30
CA GLU A 109 -14.80 28.10 48.35
C GLU A 109 -13.29 28.27 48.53
N TYR A 110 -12.54 27.18 48.63
CA TYR A 110 -11.08 27.20 48.74
C TYR A 110 -10.43 27.89 47.54
N TRP A 111 -10.85 27.51 46.33
CA TRP A 111 -10.37 28.11 45.09
C TRP A 111 -10.63 29.63 45.05
N ASN A 112 -11.84 30.07 45.43
CA ASN A 112 -12.19 31.50 45.48
C ASN A 112 -11.34 32.27 46.50
N ILE A 113 -11.03 31.67 47.66
CA ILE A 113 -10.19 32.31 48.67
C ILE A 113 -8.76 32.45 48.17
N GLU A 114 -8.13 31.35 47.72
CA GLU A 114 -6.72 31.36 47.30
C GLU A 114 -6.48 32.29 46.09
N THR A 115 -7.39 32.27 45.12
CA THR A 115 -7.24 33.10 43.90
C THR A 115 -7.66 34.55 44.10
N ALA A 116 -8.49 34.88 45.10
CA ALA A 116 -8.78 36.26 45.46
C ALA A 116 -7.53 37.00 45.97
N PHE A 117 -6.63 36.31 46.68
CA PHE A 117 -5.41 36.90 47.22
C PHE A 117 -4.27 36.97 46.20
N ALA A 118 -4.14 35.98 45.33
CA ALA A 118 -3.00 35.87 44.40
C ALA A 118 -3.22 36.54 43.04
N GLY A 119 -4.32 37.30 42.87
CA GLY A 119 -4.66 37.99 41.63
C GLY A 119 -5.37 37.08 40.61
N LYS A 120 -6.33 37.64 39.87
CA LYS A 120 -7.20 36.89 38.95
C LYS A 120 -6.57 36.60 37.57
N ASN A 121 -5.27 36.30 37.51
CA ASN A 121 -4.64 35.88 36.25
C ASN A 121 -4.59 34.35 36.15
N TRP A 122 -4.48 33.83 34.93
CA TRP A 122 -4.57 32.39 34.69
C TRP A 122 -3.39 31.61 35.30
N SER A 123 -2.22 32.24 35.47
CA SER A 123 -1.02 31.59 36.03
C SER A 123 -1.17 31.30 37.53
N THR A 124 -1.83 32.18 38.28
CA THR A 124 -2.23 31.92 39.67
C THR A 124 -3.17 30.72 39.77
N HIS A 125 -4.16 30.62 38.88
CA HIS A 125 -5.09 29.50 38.82
C HIS A 125 -4.39 28.18 38.46
N GLN A 126 -3.44 28.22 37.52
CA GLN A 126 -2.63 27.07 37.11
C GLN A 126 -1.78 26.56 38.28
N ARG A 127 -1.10 27.45 39.01
CA ARG A 127 -0.32 27.08 40.20
C ARG A 127 -1.18 26.43 41.27
N PHE A 128 -2.39 26.96 41.49
CA PHE A 128 -3.34 26.37 42.43
C PHE A 128 -3.70 24.93 42.04
N LEU A 129 -3.95 24.67 40.75
CA LEU A 129 -4.26 23.34 40.23
C LEU A 129 -3.09 22.37 40.42
N GLU A 130 -1.86 22.82 40.14
CA GLU A 130 -0.62 22.03 40.29
C GLU A 130 -0.34 21.65 41.75
N GLN A 131 -0.64 22.55 42.69
CA GLN A 131 -0.48 22.30 44.12
C GLN A 131 -1.58 21.38 44.69
N ASN A 132 -2.72 21.26 44.02
CA ASN A 132 -3.88 20.51 44.48
C ASN A 132 -4.36 19.52 43.41
N PRO A 133 -3.53 18.56 42.99
CA PRO A 133 -3.94 17.56 42.01
C PRO A 133 -5.05 16.68 42.62
N GLY A 134 -6.16 16.51 41.89
CA GLY A 134 -7.25 15.61 42.29
C GLY A 134 -8.51 16.27 42.84
N LEU A 135 -8.60 17.59 42.87
CA LEU A 135 -9.85 18.30 43.18
C LEU A 135 -10.96 17.88 42.21
N LEU A 136 -12.18 17.66 42.71
CA LEU A 136 -13.35 17.38 41.88
C LEU A 136 -13.72 18.54 40.94
N ILE A 137 -13.34 19.77 41.29
CA ILE A 137 -13.54 20.96 40.44
C ILE A 137 -12.37 21.25 39.49
N ALA A 138 -11.32 20.40 39.45
CA ALA A 138 -10.14 20.63 38.62
C ALA A 138 -10.48 20.94 37.14
N ASP A 139 -11.45 20.22 36.57
CA ASP A 139 -11.93 20.45 35.20
C ASP A 139 -12.55 21.86 35.02
N THR A 140 -13.29 22.32 36.03
CA THR A 140 -13.92 23.65 36.02
C THR A 140 -12.87 24.75 36.09
N ILE A 141 -11.85 24.57 36.94
CA ILE A 141 -10.72 25.48 37.05
C ILE A 141 -9.93 25.50 35.74
N GLN A 142 -9.63 24.34 35.14
CA GLN A 142 -8.93 24.26 33.86
C GLN A 142 -9.72 24.96 32.74
N LYS A 143 -11.04 24.79 32.70
CA LYS A 143 -11.89 25.52 31.74
C LYS A 143 -11.81 27.03 31.94
N HIS A 144 -11.73 27.50 33.18
CA HIS A 144 -11.55 28.91 33.49
C HIS A 144 -10.18 29.43 33.04
N ILE A 145 -9.10 28.69 33.35
CA ILE A 145 -7.73 28.98 32.90
C ILE A 145 -7.69 29.09 31.37
N ASP A 146 -8.21 28.08 30.68
CA ASP A 146 -8.22 28.04 29.22
C ASP A 146 -8.96 29.24 28.61
N SER A 147 -10.07 29.66 29.25
CA SER A 147 -10.86 30.81 28.82
C SER A 147 -10.15 32.14 29.07
N GLN A 148 -9.43 32.30 30.19
CA GLN A 148 -8.67 33.51 30.48
C GLN A 148 -7.49 33.65 29.52
N GLN A 149 -6.72 32.58 29.30
CA GLN A 149 -5.64 32.54 28.31
C GLN A 149 -6.15 32.94 26.91
N LEU A 150 -7.34 32.46 26.52
CA LEU A 150 -7.96 32.83 25.24
C LEU A 150 -8.29 34.33 25.17
N GLN A 151 -8.89 34.90 26.22
CA GLN A 151 -9.31 36.30 26.25
C GLN A 151 -8.13 37.27 26.09
N GLU A 152 -6.99 36.98 26.73
CA GLU A 152 -5.76 37.79 26.62
C GLU A 152 -5.26 37.90 25.17
N ILE A 153 -5.48 36.86 24.37
CA ILE A 153 -4.99 36.80 22.99
C ILE A 153 -6.01 37.33 21.99
N VAL A 154 -7.29 37.01 22.17
CA VAL A 154 -8.35 37.47 21.24
C VAL A 154 -8.44 38.99 21.19
N GLN A 155 -8.15 39.69 22.29
CA GLN A 155 -8.16 41.15 22.35
C GLN A 155 -7.07 41.81 21.49
N LYS A 156 -5.97 41.13 21.22
CA LYS A 156 -4.86 41.70 20.44
C LYS A 156 -5.12 41.67 18.94
N ASP A 157 -5.86 40.66 18.46
CA ASP A 157 -6.20 40.46 17.05
C ASP A 157 -4.99 40.48 16.09
N VAL A 158 -3.87 39.87 16.50
CA VAL A 158 -2.63 39.79 15.71
C VAL A 158 -2.25 38.33 15.44
N LEU A 159 -1.96 38.00 14.18
CA LEU A 159 -1.56 36.64 13.75
C LEU A 159 -0.40 36.04 14.58
N ALA A 160 0.62 36.85 14.89
CA ALA A 160 1.77 36.40 15.65
C ALA A 160 1.40 35.91 17.07
N GLU A 161 0.42 36.57 17.71
CA GLU A 161 -0.08 36.22 19.04
C GLU A 161 -0.90 34.93 18.99
N TYR A 162 -1.68 34.70 17.93
CA TYR A 162 -2.39 33.45 17.71
C TYR A 162 -1.46 32.25 17.56
N ILE A 163 -0.38 32.41 16.78
CA ILE A 163 0.62 31.35 16.58
C ILE A 163 1.40 31.10 17.87
N ALA A 164 1.79 32.16 18.58
CA ALA A 164 2.44 32.05 19.88
C ALA A 164 1.55 31.30 20.89
N PHE A 165 0.26 31.59 20.93
CA PHE A 165 -0.71 30.90 21.79
C PHE A 165 -0.82 29.41 21.46
N ILE A 166 -0.95 29.04 20.18
CA ILE A 166 -1.06 27.63 19.76
C ILE A 166 0.18 26.84 20.17
N LYS A 167 1.35 27.47 20.13
CA LYS A 167 2.63 26.88 20.56
C LYS A 167 2.73 26.79 22.08
N ALA A 168 2.36 27.83 22.80
CA ALA A 168 2.47 27.90 24.26
C ALA A 168 1.46 26.99 24.98
N PHE A 169 0.25 26.83 24.41
CA PHE A 169 -0.85 26.11 25.04
C PHE A 169 -1.43 25.03 24.13
N PRO A 170 -0.68 23.95 23.85
CA PRO A 170 -1.09 22.92 22.90
C PRO A 170 -2.37 22.17 23.31
N ASN A 171 -2.66 22.13 24.61
CA ASN A 171 -3.78 21.40 25.22
C ASN A 171 -4.98 22.28 25.60
N ASN A 172 -4.96 23.59 25.26
CA ASN A 172 -6.06 24.49 25.58
C ASN A 172 -7.34 24.07 24.83
N ARG A 173 -8.47 23.94 25.55
CA ARG A 173 -9.76 23.49 24.98
C ARG A 173 -10.28 24.37 23.84
N TYR A 174 -9.93 25.66 23.88
CA TYR A 174 -10.37 26.66 22.91
C TYR A 174 -9.35 26.90 21.79
N LYS A 175 -8.29 26.09 21.69
CA LYS A 175 -7.31 26.14 20.61
C LYS A 175 -7.96 26.12 19.21
N HIS A 176 -9.06 25.41 19.03
CA HIS A 176 -9.81 25.40 17.76
C HIS A 176 -10.29 26.80 17.35
N ARG A 177 -10.75 27.63 18.31
CA ARG A 177 -11.19 29.02 18.03
C ARG A 177 -10.04 29.92 17.60
N ILE A 178 -8.85 29.72 18.18
CA ILE A 178 -7.66 30.44 17.74
C ILE A 178 -7.22 29.97 16.35
N LYS A 179 -7.31 28.67 16.06
CA LYS A 179 -7.07 28.15 14.70
C LYS A 179 -8.03 28.77 13.69
N GLU A 180 -9.32 28.90 14.01
CA GLU A 180 -10.29 29.60 13.16
C GLU A 180 -9.86 31.04 12.85
N LYS A 181 -9.40 31.79 13.87
CA LYS A 181 -8.87 33.16 13.65
C LYS A 181 -7.62 33.20 12.77
N VAL A 182 -6.71 32.24 12.93
CA VAL A 182 -5.57 32.09 12.01
C VAL A 182 -6.04 31.82 10.60
N TYR A 183 -7.03 30.96 10.42
CA TYR A 183 -7.60 30.65 9.12
C TYR A 183 -8.31 31.84 8.49
N ASP A 184 -9.05 32.62 9.26
CA ASP A 184 -9.68 33.85 8.78
C ASP A 184 -8.62 34.86 8.30
N TYR A 185 -7.53 35.02 9.07
CA TYR A 185 -6.40 35.87 8.68
C TYR A 185 -5.76 35.40 7.36
N TRP A 186 -5.58 34.08 7.21
CA TRP A 186 -5.06 33.51 5.98
C TRP A 186 -6.02 33.68 4.81
N ARG A 187 -7.32 33.44 4.98
CA ARG A 187 -8.31 33.67 3.92
C ARG A 187 -8.27 35.12 3.46
N GLN A 188 -8.28 36.08 4.40
CA GLN A 188 -8.15 37.51 4.06
C GLN A 188 -6.86 37.81 3.30
N GLY A 189 -5.72 37.29 3.78
CA GLY A 189 -4.42 37.51 3.14
C GLY A 189 -4.30 36.85 1.76
N PHE A 190 -4.91 35.68 1.57
CA PHE A 190 -4.90 34.93 0.32
C PHE A 190 -5.97 35.39 -0.69
N ASP A 191 -7.02 36.08 -0.23
CA ASP A 191 -8.08 36.65 -1.08
C ASP A 191 -7.80 38.10 -1.51
N ALA A 192 -6.94 38.84 -0.78
CA ALA A 192 -6.77 40.29 -0.95
C ALA A 192 -5.87 40.71 -2.14
N GLU A 193 -4.95 39.85 -2.55
CA GLU A 193 -4.05 40.07 -3.68
C GLU A 193 -4.19 38.84 -4.58
N ASP A 194 -4.01 38.99 -5.90
CA ASP A 194 -4.26 37.93 -6.88
C ASP A 194 -3.87 36.50 -6.44
N HIS A 195 -4.51 35.48 -6.99
CA HIS A 195 -4.25 34.10 -6.59
C HIS A 195 -2.77 33.66 -6.69
N ALA A 196 -1.93 34.36 -7.47
CA ALA A 196 -0.49 34.15 -7.53
C ALA A 196 0.24 34.64 -6.26
N SER A 197 -0.29 35.66 -5.60
CA SER A 197 0.19 36.22 -4.33
C SER A 197 -0.04 35.28 -3.14
N ALA A 198 -0.94 34.30 -3.25
CA ALA A 198 -1.16 33.32 -2.19
C ALA A 198 0.10 32.51 -1.84
N TYR A 199 0.90 32.16 -2.86
CA TYR A 199 2.17 31.44 -2.63
C TYR A 199 3.25 32.36 -2.03
N LEU A 200 3.26 33.64 -2.41
CA LEU A 200 4.16 34.65 -1.82
C LEU A 200 3.82 34.91 -0.35
N PHE A 201 2.53 35.02 -0.03
CA PHE A 201 2.06 35.15 1.34
C PHE A 201 2.43 33.93 2.19
N PHE A 202 2.30 32.70 1.65
CA PHE A 202 2.78 31.50 2.33
C PHE A 202 4.30 31.52 2.57
N LYS A 203 5.10 31.95 1.58
CA LYS A 203 6.55 32.11 1.75
C LYS A 203 6.90 33.15 2.81
N ALA A 204 6.18 34.27 2.85
CA ALA A 204 6.34 35.30 3.88
C ALA A 204 5.99 34.74 5.27
N PHE A 205 4.89 34.01 5.39
CA PHE A 205 4.49 33.30 6.61
C PHE A 205 5.55 32.31 7.07
N GLN A 206 6.09 31.49 6.15
CA GLN A 206 7.14 30.53 6.44
C GLN A 206 8.41 31.21 6.96
N LYS A 207 8.78 32.34 6.36
CA LYS A 207 9.93 33.16 6.79
C LYS A 207 9.71 33.79 8.17
N GLN A 208 8.50 34.29 8.43
CA GLN A 208 8.16 34.94 9.69
C GLN A 208 8.02 33.93 10.84
N PHE A 209 7.56 32.71 10.56
CA PHE A 209 7.32 31.66 11.56
C PHE A 209 8.01 30.34 11.17
N PRO A 210 9.35 30.26 11.21
CA PRO A 210 10.13 29.15 10.66
C PRO A 210 9.92 27.79 11.33
N ASN A 211 9.29 27.75 12.51
CA ASN A 211 9.10 26.54 13.31
C ASN A 211 7.63 26.35 13.70
N SER A 212 6.70 26.85 12.87
CA SER A 212 5.28 26.77 13.17
C SER A 212 4.73 25.38 12.85
N SER A 213 3.99 24.79 13.80
CA SER A 213 3.25 23.54 13.57
C SER A 213 2.12 23.70 12.55
N LEU A 214 1.78 24.93 12.18
CA LEU A 214 0.70 25.29 11.25
C LEU A 214 1.15 25.35 9.79
N TRP A 215 2.41 25.01 9.49
CA TRP A 215 2.96 25.04 8.13
C TRP A 215 2.20 24.17 7.14
N HIS A 216 1.77 22.99 7.58
CA HIS A 216 1.04 22.08 6.73
C HIS A 216 -0.30 22.69 6.35
N GLU A 217 -1.05 23.21 7.34
CA GLU A 217 -2.32 23.87 7.12
C GLU A 217 -2.19 25.15 6.27
N ALA A 218 -1.17 25.97 6.51
CA ALA A 218 -0.91 27.19 5.73
C ALA A 218 -0.61 26.87 4.26
N LYS A 219 0.20 25.84 4.00
CA LYS A 219 0.52 25.42 2.63
C LYS A 219 -0.70 24.85 1.91
N THR A 220 -1.54 24.07 2.58
CA THR A 220 -2.78 23.55 2.00
C THR A 220 -3.75 24.69 1.66
N CYS A 221 -3.83 25.72 2.52
CA CYS A 221 -4.61 26.92 2.24
C CYS A 221 -4.05 27.72 1.06
N ALA A 222 -2.73 27.90 0.98
CA ALA A 222 -2.12 28.56 -0.18
C ALA A 222 -2.38 27.79 -1.49
N LEU A 223 -2.27 26.45 -1.48
CA LEU A 223 -2.59 25.62 -2.65
C LEU A 223 -4.07 25.71 -3.05
N TYR A 224 -4.98 25.82 -2.09
CA TYR A 224 -6.42 26.04 -2.35
C TYR A 224 -6.63 27.33 -3.16
N HIS A 225 -6.11 28.47 -2.69
CA HIS A 225 -6.28 29.75 -3.36
C HIS A 225 -5.52 29.80 -4.70
N LEU A 226 -4.34 29.19 -4.78
CA LEU A 226 -3.56 29.08 -6.00
C LEU A 226 -4.31 28.24 -7.07
N ALA A 227 -4.89 27.10 -6.69
CA ALA A 227 -5.66 26.25 -7.59
C ALA A 227 -6.87 26.99 -8.18
N LEU A 228 -7.60 27.75 -7.35
CA LEU A 228 -8.74 28.54 -7.82
C LEU A 228 -8.37 29.60 -8.85
N GLY A 229 -7.17 30.19 -8.72
CA GLY A 229 -6.76 31.26 -9.61
C GLY A 229 -6.04 30.86 -10.87
N THR A 230 -5.06 29.97 -10.76
CA THR A 230 -4.28 29.52 -11.94
C THR A 230 -5.12 28.61 -12.82
N GLN A 231 -6.09 27.91 -12.22
CA GLN A 231 -6.92 26.92 -12.91
C GLN A 231 -6.06 25.85 -13.62
N GLU A 232 -4.95 25.48 -12.98
CA GLU A 232 -4.01 24.46 -13.43
C GLU A 232 -4.25 23.12 -12.71
N PRO A 233 -4.56 22.02 -13.42
CA PRO A 233 -4.88 20.73 -12.82
C PRO A 233 -3.82 20.18 -11.86
N GLU A 234 -2.54 20.41 -12.14
CA GLU A 234 -1.45 19.97 -11.26
C GLU A 234 -1.50 20.61 -9.87
N ILE A 235 -1.98 21.86 -9.76
CA ILE A 235 -2.13 22.53 -8.47
C ILE A 235 -3.33 21.94 -7.70
N PHE A 236 -4.41 21.58 -8.39
CA PHE A 236 -5.52 20.84 -7.78
C PHE A 236 -5.05 19.47 -7.26
N LYS A 237 -4.26 18.73 -8.04
CA LYS A 237 -3.65 17.45 -7.64
C LYS A 237 -2.80 17.61 -6.38
N ALA A 238 -1.88 18.59 -6.39
CA ALA A 238 -1.03 18.88 -5.23
C ALA A 238 -1.84 19.29 -3.99
N PHE A 239 -2.93 20.04 -4.17
CA PHE A 239 -3.86 20.39 -3.10
C PHE A 239 -4.54 19.14 -2.52
N TYR A 240 -5.15 18.29 -3.36
CA TYR A 240 -5.89 17.11 -2.90
C TYR A 240 -5.00 16.06 -2.24
N GLN A 241 -3.81 15.78 -2.81
CA GLN A 241 -2.82 14.91 -2.18
C GLN A 241 -2.45 15.40 -0.78
N ARG A 242 -2.22 16.72 -0.65
CA ARG A 242 -1.88 17.31 0.63
C ARG A 242 -3.04 17.30 1.62
N LEU A 243 -4.27 17.44 1.15
CA LEU A 243 -5.46 17.36 2.00
C LEU A 243 -5.66 15.95 2.56
N LEU A 244 -5.31 14.91 1.79
CA LEU A 244 -5.30 13.51 2.26
C LEU A 244 -4.24 13.28 3.33
N GLU A 245 -3.03 13.81 3.13
CA GLU A 245 -1.92 13.70 4.10
C GLU A 245 -2.16 14.53 5.37
N TYR A 246 -2.71 15.73 5.21
CA TYR A 246 -2.91 16.72 6.27
C TYR A 246 -4.34 17.27 6.22
N PRO A 247 -5.31 16.55 6.80
CA PRO A 247 -6.70 17.00 6.84
C PRO A 247 -6.80 18.36 7.52
N THR A 248 -7.27 19.35 6.76
CA THR A 248 -7.30 20.75 7.21
C THR A 248 -8.75 21.19 7.47
N PRO A 249 -9.09 21.57 8.71
CA PRO A 249 -10.47 21.89 9.07
C PRO A 249 -10.95 23.26 8.58
N PHE A 250 -10.10 24.07 7.93
CA PHE A 250 -10.49 25.40 7.44
C PHE A 250 -11.40 25.34 6.20
N LEU A 251 -11.43 24.20 5.51
CA LEU A 251 -12.26 23.98 4.34
C LEU A 251 -13.63 23.47 4.77
N SER A 252 -14.64 24.31 4.64
CA SER A 252 -16.02 23.85 4.74
C SER A 252 -16.34 22.94 3.54
N ARG A 253 -17.38 22.11 3.68
CA ARG A 253 -17.94 21.33 2.58
C ARG A 253 -18.20 22.20 1.33
N GLN A 254 -18.68 23.43 1.55
CA GLN A 254 -18.90 24.42 0.49
C GLN A 254 -17.60 24.83 -0.22
N GLY A 255 -16.49 24.98 0.53
CA GLY A 255 -15.18 25.28 -0.06
C GLY A 255 -14.67 24.15 -0.96
N THR A 256 -14.89 22.89 -0.56
CA THR A 256 -14.58 21.72 -1.38
C THR A 256 -15.46 21.65 -2.64
N ASP A 257 -16.75 21.96 -2.51
CA ASP A 257 -17.69 21.99 -3.64
C ASP A 257 -17.29 23.05 -4.68
N ILE A 258 -16.84 24.23 -4.25
CA ILE A 258 -16.32 25.29 -5.14
C ILE A 258 -15.10 24.80 -5.94
N LEU A 259 -14.16 24.11 -5.30
CA LEU A 259 -13.01 23.52 -5.99
C LEU A 259 -13.43 22.49 -7.03
N LEU A 260 -14.33 21.58 -6.67
CA LEU A 260 -14.84 20.55 -7.59
C LEU A 260 -15.58 21.18 -8.77
N GLN A 261 -16.38 22.22 -8.52
CA GLN A 261 -17.07 22.96 -9.57
C GLN A 261 -16.06 23.65 -10.51
N THR A 262 -15.04 24.29 -9.95
CA THR A 262 -13.99 24.97 -10.71
C THR A 262 -13.22 23.97 -11.57
N LEU A 263 -12.81 22.85 -10.99
CA LEU A 263 -12.14 21.75 -11.70
C LEU A 263 -13.03 21.18 -12.82
N GLY A 264 -14.33 21.03 -12.58
CA GLY A 264 -15.34 20.65 -13.58
C GLY A 264 -15.40 21.61 -14.76
N GLN A 265 -15.38 22.92 -14.49
CA GLN A 265 -15.37 23.95 -15.53
C GLN A 265 -14.07 23.92 -16.35
N ILE A 266 -12.92 23.71 -15.69
CA ILE A 266 -11.63 23.60 -16.36
C ILE A 266 -11.61 22.38 -17.28
N ALA A 267 -12.00 21.22 -16.75
CA ALA A 267 -12.03 19.96 -17.50
C ALA A 267 -12.90 20.08 -18.75
N ALA A 268 -14.10 20.67 -18.62
CA ALA A 268 -15.02 20.89 -19.73
C ALA A 268 -14.50 21.93 -20.75
N ARG A 269 -13.85 23.00 -20.31
CA ARG A 269 -13.33 24.06 -21.21
C ARG A 269 -12.08 23.62 -21.97
N LYS A 270 -11.13 22.99 -21.29
CA LYS A 270 -9.81 22.63 -21.86
C LYS A 270 -9.78 21.23 -22.49
N ASN A 271 -10.84 20.43 -22.30
CA ASN A 271 -10.85 19.00 -22.65
C ASN A 271 -9.62 18.30 -22.06
N ASP A 272 -9.43 18.48 -20.75
CA ASP A 272 -8.24 18.11 -20.01
C ASP A 272 -8.45 16.79 -19.25
N ALA A 273 -7.71 15.75 -19.63
CA ALA A 273 -7.83 14.41 -19.06
C ALA A 273 -7.46 14.38 -17.57
N THR A 274 -6.43 15.12 -17.15
CA THR A 274 -5.99 15.20 -15.75
C THR A 274 -7.06 15.84 -14.87
N ALA A 275 -7.73 16.89 -15.36
CA ALA A 275 -8.81 17.53 -14.61
C ALA A 275 -10.03 16.60 -14.44
N PHE A 276 -10.41 15.86 -15.48
CA PHE A 276 -11.48 14.84 -15.38
C PHE A 276 -11.09 13.68 -14.46
N TYR A 277 -9.83 13.29 -14.45
CA TYR A 277 -9.31 12.27 -13.54
C TYR A 277 -9.45 12.68 -12.07
N LEU A 278 -8.97 13.88 -11.73
CA LEU A 278 -9.09 14.42 -10.38
C LEU A 278 -10.56 14.50 -9.92
N LEU A 279 -11.50 14.85 -10.82
CA LEU A 279 -12.93 14.80 -10.50
C LEU A 279 -13.43 13.38 -10.20
N TYR A 280 -12.94 12.37 -10.91
CA TYR A 280 -13.26 10.99 -10.61
C TYR A 280 -12.72 10.57 -9.24
N GLU A 281 -11.47 10.86 -8.91
CA GLU A 281 -10.89 10.50 -7.59
C GLU A 281 -11.69 11.10 -6.43
N GLN A 282 -12.09 12.36 -6.56
CA GLN A 282 -12.75 13.07 -5.47
C GLN A 282 -14.25 12.75 -5.37
N THR A 283 -14.90 12.32 -6.45
CA THR A 283 -16.37 12.10 -6.49
C THR A 283 -16.80 10.65 -6.67
N GLY A 284 -15.91 9.77 -7.13
CA GLY A 284 -16.21 8.38 -7.50
C GLY A 284 -17.12 8.22 -8.72
N LYS A 285 -17.48 9.31 -9.43
CA LYS A 285 -18.45 9.26 -10.54
C LYS A 285 -17.79 8.75 -11.82
N THR A 286 -18.21 7.57 -12.29
CA THR A 286 -17.65 6.88 -13.46
C THR A 286 -17.70 7.68 -14.76
N HIS A 287 -18.67 8.59 -14.92
CA HIS A 287 -18.74 9.47 -16.08
C HIS A 287 -17.48 10.34 -16.26
N TYR A 288 -16.88 10.84 -15.17
CA TYR A 288 -15.65 11.62 -15.27
C TYR A 288 -14.44 10.77 -15.68
N ARG A 289 -14.40 9.50 -15.25
CA ARG A 289 -13.40 8.53 -15.73
C ARG A 289 -13.54 8.29 -17.23
N ASP A 290 -14.77 8.11 -17.71
CA ASP A 290 -15.02 7.86 -19.13
C ASP A 290 -14.67 9.10 -19.99
N LEU A 291 -14.90 10.31 -19.46
CA LEU A 291 -14.45 11.56 -20.09
C LEU A 291 -12.93 11.73 -20.05
N ALA A 292 -12.26 11.41 -18.93
CA ALA A 292 -10.80 11.43 -18.86
C ALA A 292 -10.20 10.54 -19.97
N HIS A 293 -10.70 9.31 -20.11
CA HIS A 293 -10.28 8.38 -21.17
C HIS A 293 -10.53 8.92 -22.58
N LYS A 294 -11.67 9.59 -22.81
CA LYS A 294 -11.99 10.18 -24.11
C LYS A 294 -11.02 11.31 -24.51
N TYR A 295 -10.48 12.04 -23.54
CA TYR A 295 -9.70 13.25 -23.78
C TYR A 295 -8.18 13.09 -23.57
N VAL A 296 -7.69 11.86 -23.37
CA VAL A 296 -6.26 11.55 -23.58
C VAL A 296 -6.01 11.63 -25.09
N LYS A 297 -5.28 12.64 -25.56
CA LYS A 297 -5.23 12.99 -26.99
C LYS A 297 -4.18 12.22 -27.77
N ASN A 298 -3.17 11.63 -27.11
CA ASN A 298 -2.14 10.84 -27.78
C ASN A 298 -1.48 9.80 -26.84
N ALA A 299 -0.71 8.89 -27.45
CA ALA A 299 -0.04 7.78 -26.75
C ALA A 299 1.07 8.24 -25.78
N GLU A 300 1.63 9.43 -25.97
CA GLU A 300 2.59 10.02 -25.03
C GLU A 300 1.90 10.51 -23.76
N GLU A 301 0.75 11.17 -23.88
CA GLU A 301 -0.09 11.59 -22.75
C GLU A 301 -0.64 10.37 -21.99
N GLU A 302 -1.01 9.29 -22.70
CA GLU A 302 -1.44 8.03 -22.08
C GLU A 302 -0.28 7.33 -21.34
N ALA A 303 0.91 7.30 -21.94
CA ALA A 303 2.11 6.74 -21.30
C ALA A 303 2.54 7.57 -20.08
N LEU A 304 2.51 8.90 -20.16
CA LEU A 304 2.79 9.79 -19.03
C LEU A 304 1.76 9.58 -17.92
N PHE A 305 0.49 9.44 -18.27
CA PHE A 305 -0.60 9.20 -17.35
C PHE A 305 -0.47 7.85 -16.62
N ILE A 306 -0.11 6.78 -17.35
CA ILE A 306 0.17 5.46 -16.77
C ILE A 306 1.40 5.50 -15.85
N LEU A 307 2.43 6.26 -16.21
CA LEU A 307 3.64 6.44 -15.40
C LEU A 307 3.37 7.21 -14.11
N GLU A 308 2.58 8.28 -14.18
CA GLU A 308 2.27 9.11 -13.02
C GLU A 308 1.21 8.49 -12.10
N GLN A 309 0.32 7.64 -12.62
CA GLN A 309 -0.82 7.08 -11.90
C GLN A 309 -1.01 5.56 -12.19
N PRO A 310 0.00 4.71 -11.92
CA PRO A 310 -0.03 3.30 -12.32
C PRO A 310 -1.16 2.52 -11.67
N GLU A 311 -1.44 2.73 -10.38
CA GLU A 311 -2.55 2.07 -9.68
C GLU A 311 -3.92 2.32 -10.32
N PHE A 312 -4.09 3.49 -10.96
CA PHE A 312 -5.35 3.86 -11.59
C PHE A 312 -5.56 3.10 -12.91
N PHE A 313 -4.53 2.96 -13.74
CA PHE A 313 -4.61 2.14 -14.96
C PHE A 313 -5.07 0.72 -14.63
N PHE A 314 -4.51 0.11 -13.58
CA PHE A 314 -4.88 -1.25 -13.17
C PHE A 314 -6.27 -1.33 -12.53
N LYS A 315 -6.74 -0.28 -11.84
CA LYS A 315 -8.12 -0.20 -11.31
C LYS A 315 -9.17 0.00 -12.40
N MET A 316 -8.78 0.53 -13.57
CA MET A 316 -9.64 0.71 -14.75
C MET A 316 -9.81 -0.54 -15.61
N LEU A 317 -8.96 -1.56 -15.43
CA LEU A 317 -9.05 -2.79 -16.21
C LEU A 317 -10.34 -3.57 -15.88
N PRO A 318 -10.95 -4.24 -16.87
CA PRO A 318 -12.09 -5.13 -16.63
C PRO A 318 -11.77 -6.15 -15.54
N PRO A 319 -12.76 -6.62 -14.75
CA PRO A 319 -12.54 -7.57 -13.64
C PRO A 319 -11.75 -8.83 -14.02
N GLN A 320 -11.85 -9.25 -15.28
CA GLN A 320 -11.16 -10.40 -15.86
C GLN A 320 -9.63 -10.22 -15.93
N ALA A 321 -9.14 -8.98 -16.02
CA ALA A 321 -7.72 -8.63 -16.05
C ALA A 321 -7.12 -8.41 -14.63
N LYS A 322 -7.95 -8.30 -13.58
CA LYS A 322 -7.49 -8.20 -12.18
C LYS A 322 -6.90 -9.50 -11.63
N ALA A 323 -7.19 -10.65 -12.24
CA ALA A 323 -6.63 -11.94 -11.82
C ALA A 323 -5.10 -12.05 -12.00
N LEU A 324 -4.49 -11.11 -12.72
CA LEU A 324 -3.05 -11.08 -13.03
C LEU A 324 -2.23 -10.16 -12.10
N GLU A 325 -2.87 -9.51 -11.12
CA GLU A 325 -2.27 -8.52 -10.19
C GLU A 325 -0.95 -9.01 -9.54
N GLY A 326 -0.86 -10.30 -9.21
CA GLY A 326 0.33 -10.91 -8.60
C GLY A 326 1.53 -11.12 -9.55
N GLN A 327 1.32 -11.16 -10.86
CA GLN A 327 2.40 -11.22 -11.86
C GLN A 327 2.92 -9.83 -12.24
N HIS A 328 2.14 -8.78 -11.97
CA HIS A 328 2.42 -7.40 -12.37
C HIS A 328 3.32 -6.62 -11.40
N TYR A 329 3.35 -6.94 -10.10
CA TYR A 329 4.30 -6.33 -9.15
C TYR A 329 5.77 -6.55 -9.57
N ARG A 330 6.09 -7.66 -10.26
CA ARG A 330 7.43 -7.90 -10.83
C ARG A 330 7.77 -6.97 -12.00
N ALA A 331 6.77 -6.42 -12.70
CA ALA A 331 6.98 -5.48 -13.80
C ALA A 331 7.34 -4.07 -13.29
N GLN A 332 6.93 -3.70 -12.08
CA GLN A 332 7.22 -2.39 -11.48
C GLN A 332 8.72 -2.19 -11.19
N ASP A 333 9.40 -3.27 -10.76
CA ASP A 333 10.86 -3.29 -10.57
C ASP A 333 11.61 -3.18 -11.91
N HIS A 334 11.07 -3.78 -12.98
CA HIS A 334 11.65 -3.71 -14.32
C HIS A 334 11.40 -2.37 -15.02
N VAL A 335 10.25 -1.75 -14.81
CA VAL A 335 9.92 -0.40 -15.32
C VAL A 335 10.86 0.63 -14.71
N SER A 336 11.12 0.56 -13.40
CA SER A 336 12.02 1.50 -12.72
C SER A 336 13.48 1.40 -13.21
N GLN A 337 13.93 0.22 -13.66
CA GLN A 337 15.27 0.01 -14.24
C GLN A 337 15.37 0.37 -15.73
N ALA A 338 14.25 0.41 -16.46
CA ALA A 338 14.23 0.68 -17.90
C ALA A 338 14.21 2.17 -18.26
N PHE A 339 14.10 3.06 -17.27
CA PHE A 339 13.95 4.51 -17.45
C PHE A 339 15.27 5.31 -17.51
N ASP A 340 16.35 4.70 -17.99
CA ASP A 340 17.53 5.46 -18.42
C ASP A 340 17.30 6.02 -19.84
N HIS A 341 16.61 7.17 -19.87
CA HIS A 341 16.65 8.25 -20.86
C HIS A 341 16.67 7.95 -22.38
N THR A 342 15.85 7.04 -22.91
CA THR A 342 15.57 6.99 -24.37
C THR A 342 14.12 6.61 -24.70
N SER A 343 13.59 7.12 -25.80
CA SER A 343 12.27 6.75 -26.38
C SER A 343 12.15 5.25 -26.71
N GLU A 344 13.29 4.56 -26.82
CA GLU A 344 13.39 3.09 -26.91
C GLU A 344 12.94 2.39 -25.62
N GLY A 345 13.11 3.01 -24.45
CA GLY A 345 12.75 2.48 -23.14
C GLY A 345 11.23 2.38 -22.92
N VAL A 346 10.47 3.36 -23.42
CA VAL A 346 8.99 3.34 -23.36
C VAL A 346 8.42 2.24 -24.27
N GLY A 347 9.00 2.07 -25.46
CA GLY A 347 8.68 0.96 -26.35
C GLY A 347 8.99 -0.41 -25.72
N ARG A 348 10.14 -0.54 -25.04
CA ARG A 348 10.52 -1.77 -24.32
C ARG A 348 9.64 -2.05 -23.09
N ALA A 349 9.20 -1.03 -22.37
CA ALA A 349 8.27 -1.18 -21.25
C ALA A 349 6.89 -1.66 -21.71
N LEU A 350 6.37 -1.12 -22.82
CA LEU A 350 5.14 -1.59 -23.46
C LEU A 350 5.29 -3.01 -24.04
N ILE A 351 6.50 -3.38 -24.49
CA ILE A 351 6.88 -4.72 -24.93
C ILE A 351 7.07 -5.70 -23.76
N ALA A 352 7.43 -5.26 -22.56
CA ALA A 352 7.60 -6.18 -21.43
C ALA A 352 6.26 -6.64 -20.83
N ALA A 353 5.18 -5.89 -21.07
CA ALA A 353 3.83 -6.12 -20.56
C ALA A 353 2.93 -6.97 -21.49
N TYR A 354 3.50 -7.94 -22.23
CA TYR A 354 2.71 -8.80 -23.14
C TYR A 354 1.94 -9.90 -22.40
N SER A 355 0.65 -10.04 -22.73
CA SER A 355 -0.14 -11.24 -22.43
C SER A 355 -0.11 -12.17 -23.67
N PRO A 356 0.17 -13.47 -23.53
CA PRO A 356 0.09 -14.41 -24.65
C PRO A 356 -1.37 -14.52 -25.12
N ARG A 357 -1.62 -14.25 -26.40
CA ARG A 357 -2.97 -14.32 -26.99
C ARG A 357 -3.32 -15.75 -27.39
N THR A 358 -2.36 -16.46 -27.97
CA THR A 358 -2.45 -17.86 -28.38
C THR A 358 -1.05 -18.46 -28.48
N ILE A 359 -0.84 -19.62 -27.86
CA ILE A 359 0.31 -20.49 -28.10
C ILE A 359 -0.22 -21.66 -28.93
N THR A 360 0.27 -21.81 -30.15
CA THR A 360 -0.02 -22.99 -30.97
C THR A 360 1.24 -23.84 -31.06
N SER A 361 1.20 -25.03 -30.50
CA SER A 361 2.29 -25.99 -30.51
C SER A 361 2.11 -26.97 -31.67
N ALA A 362 3.16 -27.20 -32.45
CA ALA A 362 3.16 -28.25 -33.48
C ALA A 362 4.35 -29.18 -33.26
N ILE A 363 4.13 -30.49 -33.29
CA ILE A 363 5.16 -31.51 -33.17
C ILE A 363 5.58 -31.93 -34.58
N PRO A 364 6.81 -31.63 -35.03
CA PRO A 364 7.29 -32.08 -36.33
C PRO A 364 7.55 -33.58 -36.30
N VAL A 365 6.98 -34.29 -37.27
CA VAL A 365 7.15 -35.73 -37.44
C VAL A 365 7.59 -35.99 -38.88
N PHE A 366 8.69 -36.74 -39.05
CA PHE A 366 9.23 -37.11 -40.36
C PHE A 366 9.35 -38.64 -40.44
N ASP A 367 8.80 -39.22 -41.50
CA ASP A 367 8.97 -40.63 -41.80
C ASP A 367 10.24 -40.80 -42.65
N VAL A 368 11.24 -41.45 -42.09
CA VAL A 368 12.57 -41.65 -42.69
C VAL A 368 12.77 -43.14 -42.96
N PRO A 369 12.65 -43.61 -44.21
CA PRO A 369 13.07 -44.95 -44.59
C PRO A 369 14.60 -45.07 -44.52
N LEU A 370 15.06 -45.99 -43.67
CA LEU A 370 16.47 -46.28 -43.46
C LEU A 370 16.82 -47.58 -44.18
N PHE A 371 17.90 -47.58 -44.96
CA PHE A 371 18.34 -48.76 -45.69
C PHE A 371 19.83 -49.03 -45.49
N SER A 372 20.15 -50.25 -45.07
CA SER A 372 21.54 -50.73 -45.01
C SER A 372 21.91 -51.49 -46.28
N LYS A 373 22.92 -50.99 -47.01
CA LYS A 373 23.57 -51.73 -48.10
C LYS A 373 24.63 -52.72 -47.59
N SER A 374 24.82 -52.88 -46.28
CA SER A 374 25.89 -53.72 -45.77
C SER A 374 25.69 -55.18 -46.17
N LYS A 375 26.73 -55.80 -46.74
CA LYS A 375 26.77 -57.24 -47.01
C LYS A 375 27.26 -58.04 -45.80
N PHE A 376 27.77 -57.38 -44.76
CA PHE A 376 28.47 -58.02 -43.64
C PHE A 376 27.53 -58.54 -42.55
N GLY A 377 26.39 -57.89 -42.35
CA GLY A 377 25.48 -58.22 -41.25
C GLY A 377 24.59 -57.06 -40.81
N SER A 378 23.86 -57.27 -39.72
CA SER A 378 22.99 -56.24 -39.12
C SER A 378 23.77 -55.31 -38.20
N TYR A 379 23.44 -54.02 -38.23
CA TYR A 379 24.13 -52.97 -37.47
C TYR A 379 23.17 -52.22 -36.56
N ARG A 380 23.63 -51.86 -35.37
CA ARG A 380 23.00 -50.83 -34.52
C ARG A 380 23.62 -49.51 -34.90
N VAL A 381 22.81 -48.57 -35.33
CA VAL A 381 23.28 -47.29 -35.83
C VAL A 381 22.69 -46.17 -34.99
N THR A 382 23.54 -45.31 -34.47
CA THR A 382 23.14 -44.08 -33.80
C THR A 382 23.08 -42.97 -34.85
N ILE A 383 21.90 -42.43 -35.11
CA ILE A 383 21.67 -41.37 -36.09
C ILE A 383 21.22 -40.11 -35.35
N GLU A 384 21.92 -39.00 -35.57
CA GLU A 384 21.51 -37.66 -35.17
C GLU A 384 20.74 -37.01 -36.32
N PHE A 385 19.46 -36.76 -36.10
CA PHE A 385 18.61 -35.96 -36.99
C PHE A 385 18.62 -34.51 -36.51
N THR A 386 18.88 -33.58 -37.41
CA THR A 386 18.91 -32.15 -37.15
C THR A 386 17.83 -31.44 -37.97
N LEU A 387 16.93 -30.74 -37.28
CA LEU A 387 15.95 -29.86 -37.87
C LEU A 387 16.40 -28.40 -37.72
N ARG A 388 16.60 -27.71 -38.84
CA ARG A 388 16.89 -26.28 -38.87
C ARG A 388 15.59 -25.52 -39.10
N LEU A 389 15.24 -24.67 -38.13
CA LEU A 389 14.07 -23.82 -38.14
C LEU A 389 14.48 -22.38 -38.48
N ARG A 390 13.72 -21.70 -39.33
CA ARG A 390 13.78 -20.26 -39.47
C ARG A 390 12.71 -19.67 -38.57
N ALA A 391 13.14 -18.97 -37.52
CA ALA A 391 12.27 -18.19 -36.67
C ALA A 391 12.20 -16.77 -37.24
N LYS A 392 10.97 -16.30 -37.47
CA LYS A 392 10.70 -14.94 -37.92
C LYS A 392 9.76 -14.28 -36.93
N GLN A 393 10.21 -13.18 -36.35
CA GLN A 393 9.42 -12.35 -35.48
C GLN A 393 8.85 -11.19 -36.27
N GLU A 394 7.52 -11.08 -36.28
CA GLU A 394 6.81 -10.02 -36.99
C GLU A 394 6.04 -9.16 -35.98
N THR A 395 6.24 -7.85 -36.08
CA THR A 395 5.45 -6.86 -35.35
C THR A 395 4.32 -6.37 -36.26
N SER A 396 3.08 -6.47 -35.78
CA SER A 396 1.87 -5.97 -36.44
C SER A 396 1.08 -5.06 -35.48
N GLY A 397 0.02 -4.40 -35.95
CA GLY A 397 -0.78 -3.46 -35.14
C GLY A 397 -0.65 -1.98 -35.56
N ALA A 398 -1.39 -1.11 -34.87
CA ALA A 398 -1.50 0.31 -35.20
C ALA A 398 -0.16 1.04 -35.15
N LEU A 399 0.68 0.75 -34.13
CA LEU A 399 2.00 1.37 -33.99
C LEU A 399 3.02 0.84 -35.01
N SER A 400 2.95 -0.44 -35.40
CA SER A 400 3.77 -0.99 -36.50
C SER A 400 3.41 -0.35 -37.84
N LYS A 401 2.12 -0.08 -38.10
CA LYS A 401 1.67 0.68 -39.28
C LYS A 401 2.16 2.13 -39.25
N LEU A 402 2.09 2.77 -38.09
CA LEU A 402 2.53 4.16 -37.91
C LEU A 402 4.06 4.28 -38.08
N ALA A 403 4.83 3.34 -37.54
CA ALA A 403 6.28 3.30 -37.73
C ALA A 403 6.66 3.03 -39.20
N LYS A 404 5.94 2.15 -39.90
CA LYS A 404 6.09 1.94 -41.36
C LYS A 404 5.78 3.19 -42.18
N MET A 405 4.84 4.03 -41.73
CA MET A 405 4.49 5.28 -42.39
C MET A 405 5.50 6.40 -42.13
N LEU A 406 6.09 6.44 -40.93
CA LEU A 406 7.04 7.48 -40.53
C LEU A 406 8.46 7.21 -41.05
N ASP A 407 8.91 5.95 -41.06
CA ASP A 407 10.22 5.56 -41.57
C ASP A 407 10.21 4.09 -42.06
N PRO A 408 10.00 3.86 -43.37
CA PRO A 408 9.94 2.51 -43.95
C PRO A 408 11.23 1.71 -43.75
N ALA A 409 12.39 2.37 -43.64
CA ALA A 409 13.68 1.70 -43.48
C ALA A 409 13.82 1.13 -42.06
N LYS A 410 13.44 1.89 -41.03
CA LYS A 410 13.42 1.40 -39.64
C LYS A 410 12.35 0.35 -39.38
N ALA A 411 11.27 0.35 -40.15
CA ALA A 411 10.26 -0.71 -40.04
C ALA A 411 10.76 -2.09 -40.52
N GLN A 412 11.78 -2.16 -41.38
CA GLN A 412 12.43 -3.42 -41.72
C GLN A 412 13.27 -3.97 -40.55
N GLU A 413 13.83 -3.11 -39.70
CA GLU A 413 14.59 -3.52 -38.49
C GLU A 413 13.71 -4.17 -37.42
N MET A 414 12.39 -3.95 -37.47
CA MET A 414 11.43 -4.57 -36.55
C MET A 414 11.03 -6.00 -36.92
N THR A 415 11.59 -6.55 -38.00
CA THR A 415 11.45 -7.96 -38.36
C THR A 415 12.76 -8.68 -38.10
N ARG A 416 12.83 -9.45 -37.03
CA ARG A 416 14.03 -10.25 -36.72
C ARG A 416 13.87 -11.65 -37.26
N THR A 417 14.86 -12.09 -38.02
CA THR A 417 14.94 -13.47 -38.51
C THR A 417 16.20 -14.12 -37.95
N TRP A 418 16.06 -15.27 -37.31
CA TRP A 418 17.18 -16.07 -36.85
C TRP A 418 16.92 -17.55 -37.14
N PHE A 419 17.95 -18.38 -36.95
CA PHE A 419 17.84 -19.81 -37.14
C PHE A 419 17.97 -20.53 -35.80
N GLU A 420 17.08 -21.49 -35.57
CA GLU A 420 17.12 -22.38 -34.42
C GLU A 420 17.46 -23.79 -34.93
N ARG A 421 18.17 -24.57 -34.10
CA ARG A 421 18.53 -25.97 -34.41
C ARG A 421 17.90 -26.85 -33.34
N LYS A 422 17.12 -27.85 -33.77
CA LYS A 422 16.65 -28.94 -32.91
C LYS A 422 17.31 -30.25 -33.35
N THR A 423 17.73 -31.07 -32.40
CA THR A 423 18.41 -32.33 -32.65
C THR A 423 17.65 -33.48 -31.99
N HIS A 424 17.51 -34.60 -32.71
CA HIS A 424 16.91 -35.84 -32.23
C HIS A 424 17.89 -36.97 -32.50
N ILE A 425 18.27 -37.73 -31.47
CA ILE A 425 19.22 -38.83 -31.59
C ILE A 425 18.46 -40.14 -31.41
N ALA A 426 18.69 -41.10 -32.31
CA ALA A 426 18.03 -42.39 -32.29
C ALA A 426 19.03 -43.53 -32.53
N GLU A 427 18.91 -44.60 -31.76
CA GLU A 427 19.58 -45.88 -32.02
C GLU A 427 18.65 -46.81 -32.77
N ILE A 428 19.10 -47.35 -33.90
CA ILE A 428 18.25 -48.10 -34.81
C ILE A 428 18.99 -49.33 -35.34
N ASP A 429 18.36 -50.49 -35.22
CA ASP A 429 18.89 -51.74 -35.75
C ASP A 429 18.51 -51.88 -37.23
N LEU A 430 19.51 -51.93 -38.11
CA LEU A 430 19.36 -52.06 -39.54
C LEU A 430 19.85 -53.44 -40.00
N SER A 431 18.96 -54.18 -40.66
CA SER A 431 19.30 -55.47 -41.29
C SER A 431 19.68 -55.29 -42.76
N PRO A 432 20.60 -56.11 -43.30
CA PRO A 432 20.99 -56.08 -44.71
C PRO A 432 19.81 -56.18 -45.66
N GLY A 433 19.71 -55.26 -46.62
CA GLY A 433 18.71 -55.34 -47.69
C GLY A 433 17.27 -55.09 -47.25
N VAL A 434 17.03 -54.73 -45.99
CA VAL A 434 15.70 -54.39 -45.46
C VAL A 434 15.58 -52.87 -45.30
N VAL A 435 14.46 -52.30 -45.76
CA VAL A 435 14.10 -50.91 -45.48
C VAL A 435 13.40 -50.86 -44.12
N THR A 436 14.02 -50.22 -43.15
CA THR A 436 13.45 -50.00 -41.81
C THR A 436 12.77 -48.64 -41.79
N PRO A 437 11.43 -48.54 -41.67
CA PRO A 437 10.77 -47.26 -41.50
C PRO A 437 11.06 -46.71 -40.10
N TYR A 438 11.54 -45.47 -40.01
CA TYR A 438 11.74 -44.79 -38.74
C TYR A 438 10.98 -43.47 -38.71
N GLN A 439 10.23 -43.25 -37.63
CA GLN A 439 9.50 -42.01 -37.43
C GLN A 439 10.29 -41.08 -36.49
N CYS A 440 10.91 -40.05 -37.06
CA CYS A 440 11.64 -39.05 -36.30
C CYS A 440 10.67 -37.98 -35.79
N THR A 441 10.52 -37.90 -34.47
CA THR A 441 9.64 -36.93 -33.80
C THR A 441 10.48 -35.93 -33.03
N PHE A 442 10.32 -34.64 -33.32
CA PHE A 442 11.01 -33.57 -32.58
C PHE A 442 10.14 -33.02 -31.45
N GLU A 443 10.77 -32.35 -30.48
CA GLU A 443 10.04 -31.57 -29.48
C GLU A 443 9.14 -30.51 -30.12
N ALA A 444 7.98 -30.28 -29.48
CA ALA A 444 7.00 -29.29 -29.92
C ALA A 444 7.64 -27.93 -30.25
N ILE A 445 7.24 -27.37 -31.38
CA ILE A 445 7.61 -26.05 -31.82
C ILE A 445 6.42 -25.15 -31.57
N ASP A 446 6.60 -24.20 -30.65
CA ASP A 446 5.58 -23.22 -30.34
C ASP A 446 5.65 -22.06 -31.34
N ALA A 447 4.51 -21.71 -31.92
CA ALA A 447 4.29 -20.39 -32.48
C ALA A 447 3.55 -19.54 -31.43
N GLU A 448 4.13 -18.39 -31.11
CA GLU A 448 3.59 -17.49 -30.10
C GLU A 448 3.03 -16.24 -30.78
N ASP A 449 1.77 -15.91 -30.53
CA ASP A 449 1.22 -14.59 -30.81
C ASP A 449 0.99 -13.85 -29.49
N LYS A 450 1.71 -12.74 -29.31
CA LYS A 450 1.66 -11.87 -28.13
C LYS A 450 1.02 -10.55 -28.54
N GLN A 451 0.03 -10.07 -27.78
CA GLN A 451 -0.60 -8.77 -28.07
C GLN A 451 -0.44 -7.85 -26.87
N SER A 452 -0.10 -6.58 -27.13
CA SER A 452 -0.12 -5.54 -26.10
C SER A 452 -1.55 -5.45 -25.57
N LEU A 453 -1.73 -5.26 -24.26
CA LEU A 453 -3.07 -5.24 -23.63
C LEU A 453 -4.06 -4.23 -24.25
N ALA A 454 -3.58 -3.15 -24.90
CA ALA A 454 -4.40 -2.17 -25.62
C ALA A 454 -4.63 -2.49 -27.12
N GLY A 455 -4.11 -3.61 -27.63
CA GLY A 455 -4.21 -4.03 -29.02
C GLY A 455 -3.40 -3.20 -30.04
N LEU A 456 -2.51 -2.32 -29.56
CA LEU A 456 -1.74 -1.39 -30.39
C LEU A 456 -0.53 -2.04 -31.09
N ILE A 457 0.06 -3.09 -30.49
CA ILE A 457 1.13 -3.91 -31.07
C ILE A 457 0.80 -5.39 -30.87
N SER A 458 0.94 -6.18 -31.94
CA SER A 458 0.91 -7.64 -31.95
C SER A 458 2.26 -8.15 -32.39
N LEU A 459 2.72 -9.24 -31.79
CA LEU A 459 4.06 -9.76 -31.92
C LEU A 459 3.97 -11.26 -32.13
N ALA A 460 4.10 -11.67 -33.39
CA ALA A 460 3.99 -13.05 -33.81
C ALA A 460 5.39 -13.62 -34.05
N THR A 461 5.71 -14.74 -33.40
CA THR A 461 6.94 -15.50 -33.67
C THR A 461 6.56 -16.76 -34.43
N LEU A 462 6.87 -16.75 -35.72
CA LEU A 462 6.61 -17.86 -36.63
C LEU A 462 7.88 -18.69 -36.79
N ARG A 463 7.79 -19.99 -36.53
CA ARG A 463 8.88 -20.95 -36.74
C ARG A 463 8.53 -21.84 -37.92
N LYS A 464 9.40 -21.89 -38.94
CA LYS A 464 9.23 -22.74 -40.12
C LYS A 464 10.42 -23.67 -40.30
N PRO A 465 10.21 -24.98 -40.51
CA PRO A 465 11.27 -25.89 -40.96
C PRO A 465 11.85 -25.42 -42.29
N VAL A 466 13.19 -25.37 -42.39
CA VAL A 466 13.89 -24.95 -43.62
C VAL A 466 14.90 -25.98 -44.11
N ALA A 467 15.47 -26.78 -43.20
CA ALA A 467 16.28 -27.92 -43.57
C ALA A 467 16.13 -29.06 -42.56
N PHE A 468 16.20 -30.29 -43.05
CA PHE A 468 16.28 -31.50 -42.26
C PHE A 468 17.52 -32.25 -42.72
N THR A 469 18.46 -32.46 -41.81
CA THR A 469 19.71 -33.16 -42.06
C THR A 469 19.82 -34.33 -41.10
N HIS A 470 20.61 -35.32 -41.47
CA HIS A 470 20.91 -36.45 -40.61
C HIS A 470 22.40 -36.74 -40.68
N ARG A 471 22.95 -37.26 -39.60
CA ARG A 471 24.32 -37.75 -39.55
C ARG A 471 24.34 -39.02 -38.75
N VAL A 472 24.98 -40.06 -39.30
CA VAL A 472 25.31 -41.24 -38.51
C VAL A 472 26.46 -40.87 -37.58
N VAL A 473 26.24 -41.04 -36.29
CA VAL A 473 27.21 -40.74 -35.23
C VAL A 473 28.05 -41.98 -34.95
N GLU A 474 27.40 -43.15 -34.89
CA GLU A 474 28.03 -44.41 -34.54
C GLU A 474 27.34 -45.58 -35.27
N ALA A 475 28.09 -46.63 -35.60
CA ALA A 475 27.54 -47.86 -36.15
C ALA A 475 28.28 -49.08 -35.57
N THR A 476 27.56 -49.98 -34.92
CA THR A 476 28.08 -51.19 -34.28
C THR A 476 27.50 -52.42 -34.96
N LEU A 477 28.34 -53.35 -35.42
CA LEU A 477 27.88 -54.63 -35.98
C LEU A 477 27.28 -55.50 -34.86
N ILE A 478 26.00 -55.89 -34.99
CA ILE A 478 25.30 -56.71 -33.97
C ILE A 478 25.27 -58.19 -34.36
N SER A 479 25.21 -58.51 -35.66
CA SER A 479 25.22 -59.89 -36.14
C SER A 479 25.86 -59.99 -37.52
N SER A 480 26.94 -60.76 -37.66
CA SER A 480 27.58 -61.04 -38.97
C SER A 480 26.98 -62.26 -39.65
N HIS A 481 26.84 -62.22 -40.98
CA HIS A 481 26.57 -63.43 -41.79
C HIS A 481 27.86 -64.17 -42.18
N LEU A 482 29.02 -63.61 -41.85
CA LEU A 482 30.35 -64.18 -42.08
C LEU A 482 30.87 -64.85 -40.81
N LYS A 483 31.52 -66.03 -40.97
CA LYS A 483 32.26 -66.72 -39.89
C LYS A 483 33.30 -65.77 -39.28
N PRO A 484 33.51 -65.79 -37.95
CA PRO A 484 34.19 -64.71 -37.24
C PRO A 484 35.65 -64.55 -37.69
N MET A 485 35.95 -63.44 -38.37
CA MET A 485 37.29 -62.86 -38.39
C MET A 485 37.21 -61.51 -37.66
N THR A 486 37.90 -61.44 -36.52
CA THR A 486 38.24 -60.26 -35.67
C THR A 486 37.52 -58.93 -35.95
N ASN A 487 36.75 -58.46 -34.95
CA ASN A 487 36.05 -57.17 -34.90
C ASN A 487 36.85 -56.00 -35.52
N PRO A 488 36.45 -55.46 -36.68
CA PRO A 488 36.92 -54.16 -37.11
C PRO A 488 36.09 -53.08 -36.41
N VAL A 489 36.76 -52.23 -35.63
CA VAL A 489 36.22 -50.92 -35.24
C VAL A 489 36.40 -50.01 -36.45
N ILE A 490 35.31 -49.62 -37.11
CA ILE A 490 35.34 -48.69 -38.23
C ILE A 490 35.02 -47.31 -37.67
N THR A 491 35.99 -46.39 -37.70
CA THR A 491 35.78 -44.96 -37.42
C THR A 491 35.96 -44.12 -38.67
N ASP A 492 35.01 -43.20 -38.85
CA ASP A 492 34.98 -41.98 -39.68
C ASP A 492 35.06 -42.09 -41.21
N GLN A 493 33.87 -41.98 -41.84
CA GLN A 493 33.54 -40.94 -42.83
C GLN A 493 32.05 -41.09 -43.21
N PHE A 494 31.18 -40.27 -42.61
CA PHE A 494 29.74 -40.28 -42.93
C PHE A 494 29.41 -39.09 -43.85
N PHE A 495 28.70 -39.37 -44.94
CA PHE A 495 28.25 -38.35 -45.88
C PHE A 495 27.12 -37.50 -45.27
N ASP A 496 27.37 -36.20 -45.09
CA ASP A 496 26.31 -35.22 -44.80
C ASP A 496 25.44 -35.03 -46.05
N LYS A 497 24.17 -35.46 -46.00
CA LYS A 497 23.17 -35.09 -47.01
C LYS A 497 22.18 -34.10 -46.41
N THR A 498 22.03 -32.96 -47.09
CA THR A 498 21.07 -31.91 -46.75
C THR A 498 19.88 -31.98 -47.69
N VAL A 499 18.67 -32.07 -47.14
CA VAL A 499 17.42 -31.85 -47.89
C VAL A 499 16.97 -30.41 -47.64
N SER A 500 16.92 -29.60 -48.71
CA SER A 500 16.39 -28.23 -48.69
C SER A 500 14.93 -28.22 -49.16
N PHE A 501 14.08 -27.42 -48.53
CA PHE A 501 12.63 -27.40 -48.75
C PHE A 501 12.11 -26.24 -49.62
N ASP A 502 13.00 -25.52 -50.33
CA ASP A 502 12.58 -24.38 -51.17
C ASP A 502 11.96 -24.86 -52.52
N GLY A 503 10.63 -24.76 -52.65
CA GLY A 503 9.89 -24.86 -53.91
C GLY A 503 9.09 -26.16 -54.11
N PHE A 504 7.78 -26.10 -53.87
CA PHE A 504 6.84 -27.18 -54.24
C PHE A 504 6.38 -27.00 -55.69
N SER A 505 6.91 -27.81 -56.62
CA SER A 505 6.22 -28.18 -57.87
C SER A 505 6.84 -29.43 -58.51
N GLU A 506 6.02 -30.47 -58.67
CA GLU A 506 6.03 -31.53 -59.69
C GLU A 506 7.38 -32.04 -60.25
N ASP A 507 7.85 -33.21 -59.77
CA ASP A 507 8.34 -34.38 -60.57
C ASP A 507 9.17 -35.34 -59.67
N VAL A 508 8.52 -36.02 -58.72
CA VAL A 508 9.20 -36.94 -57.77
C VAL A 508 9.58 -38.27 -58.42
N SER A 509 8.85 -38.71 -59.45
CA SER A 509 9.10 -39.99 -60.14
C SER A 509 10.42 -40.01 -60.91
N ARG A 510 10.83 -38.88 -61.50
CA ARG A 510 12.03 -38.78 -62.35
C ARG A 510 13.35 -38.63 -61.58
N PHE A 511 13.30 -38.41 -60.26
CA PHE A 511 14.48 -38.32 -59.40
C PHE A 511 14.90 -39.70 -58.86
N ARG A 512 13.93 -40.59 -58.61
CA ARG A 512 14.19 -41.97 -58.13
C ARG A 512 15.02 -42.76 -59.14
N ASP A 513 14.65 -42.70 -60.42
CA ASP A 513 15.25 -43.55 -61.44
C ASP A 513 16.66 -43.06 -61.86
N ARG A 514 16.92 -41.74 -61.81
CA ARG A 514 18.24 -41.16 -62.17
C ARG A 514 19.35 -41.36 -61.12
N VAL A 515 18.99 -41.67 -59.87
CA VAL A 515 19.95 -41.90 -58.79
C VAL A 515 20.32 -43.39 -58.68
N ILE A 516 19.42 -44.29 -59.08
CA ILE A 516 19.70 -45.73 -59.14
C ILE A 516 20.71 -46.00 -60.26
N ASP A 517 20.53 -45.41 -61.44
CA ASP A 517 21.41 -45.65 -62.61
C ASP A 517 22.85 -45.11 -62.45
N ARG A 518 23.09 -44.13 -61.56
CA ARG A 518 24.42 -43.52 -61.35
C ARG A 518 25.25 -44.13 -60.22
N LEU A 519 24.73 -45.13 -59.51
CA LEU A 519 25.42 -45.78 -58.38
C LEU A 519 25.79 -47.24 -58.64
N GLU A 520 25.57 -47.75 -59.86
CA GLU A 520 26.06 -49.06 -60.31
C GLU A 520 27.52 -49.03 -60.80
N GLU A 521 28.08 -47.85 -61.05
CA GLU A 521 29.48 -47.70 -61.47
C GLU A 521 30.41 -47.38 -60.28
N GLY A 522 30.88 -48.45 -59.64
CA GLY A 522 32.17 -48.50 -58.93
C GLY A 522 32.22 -47.99 -57.49
N VAL A 523 32.34 -48.91 -56.51
CA VAL A 523 33.25 -48.83 -55.35
C VAL A 523 33.40 -50.25 -54.76
N GLU A 524 34.62 -50.79 -54.77
CA GLU A 524 35.04 -51.96 -54.00
C GLU A 524 35.48 -51.57 -52.57
N GLU A 525 35.34 -52.52 -51.64
CA GLU A 525 35.88 -52.58 -50.27
C GLU A 525 35.20 -51.79 -49.13
N GLY A 526 34.77 -52.54 -48.10
CA GLY A 526 34.76 -52.14 -46.68
C GLY A 526 33.70 -51.16 -46.14
N LEU A 527 32.88 -50.51 -46.96
CA LEU A 527 32.02 -49.42 -46.50
C LEU A 527 30.56 -49.81 -46.23
N VAL A 528 30.04 -49.47 -45.05
CA VAL A 528 28.61 -49.51 -44.73
C VAL A 528 27.95 -48.28 -45.36
N ASN A 529 27.39 -48.44 -46.56
CA ASN A 529 26.57 -47.41 -47.17
C ASN A 529 25.15 -47.45 -46.59
N ILE A 530 24.84 -46.54 -45.66
CA ILE A 530 23.47 -46.31 -45.21
C ILE A 530 22.86 -45.28 -46.16
N LEU A 531 21.88 -45.71 -46.95
CA LEU A 531 21.11 -44.80 -47.79
C LEU A 531 19.86 -44.38 -47.03
N LEU A 532 19.70 -43.06 -46.92
CA LEU A 532 18.60 -42.42 -46.25
C LEU A 532 17.78 -41.73 -47.33
N TYR A 533 16.55 -42.21 -47.54
CA TYR A 533 15.59 -41.54 -48.39
C TYR A 533 14.66 -40.74 -47.48
N GLY A 534 14.35 -39.50 -47.84
CA GLY A 534 13.33 -38.71 -47.13
C GLY A 534 12.34 -38.22 -48.16
N GLN A 535 11.09 -38.68 -48.08
CA GLN A 535 9.98 -38.03 -48.76
C GLN A 535 9.21 -37.21 -47.73
N PRO A 536 9.01 -35.90 -47.94
CA PRO A 536 8.14 -35.10 -47.08
C PRO A 536 6.69 -35.32 -47.52
N GLU A 537 6.15 -36.52 -47.33
CA GLU A 537 4.72 -36.79 -47.47
C GLU A 537 4.12 -37.03 -46.08
N GLY A 538 3.86 -35.94 -45.37
CA GLY A 538 3.15 -36.00 -44.10
C GLY A 538 2.53 -34.65 -43.74
N PRO A 539 1.23 -34.56 -43.43
CA PRO A 539 0.65 -33.33 -42.94
C PRO A 539 1.22 -33.02 -41.55
N VAL A 540 1.52 -31.75 -41.28
CA VAL A 540 1.69 -31.26 -39.90
C VAL A 540 0.39 -31.59 -39.17
N ARG A 541 0.38 -32.62 -38.32
CA ARG A 541 -0.77 -32.93 -37.48
C ARG A 541 -0.91 -31.81 -36.44
N LYS A 542 -1.91 -30.95 -36.63
CA LYS A 542 -2.37 -30.03 -35.58
C LYS A 542 -3.08 -30.86 -34.52
N GLN A 543 -2.67 -30.75 -33.26
CA GLN A 543 -3.51 -31.15 -32.12
C GLN A 543 -4.39 -29.98 -31.72
#